data_AF-A0A975GE02-F1
#
_entry.id   AF-A0A975GE02-F1
#
_cell.length_a   1.000
_cell.length_b   1.000
_cell.length_c   1.000
_cell.angle_alpha   90.00
_cell.angle_beta   90.00
_cell.angle_gamma   90.00
#
_symmetry.space_group_name_H-M   'P 1'
#
loop_
_entity.id
_entity.type
_entity.pdbx_description
1 polymer ?
#
loop_
_entity_poly.entity_id
_entity_poly.type
_entity_poly.pdbx_seq_one_letter_code
_entity_poly.pdbx_strand_id
1 'polypeptide(L)'
;MFELQHVYIDEFGDSGLETQSAAASNYFIVAATIVSDSELEETSLLFDKIRKKHFQKSELKSSKVGKKDNRRLRILKDISELNINFYIIAVDKREIKKSSGLIYKKSFIKFVNGLLYNKLYKAFPNIRFVADQHGYPEFMKGFQEYVKKNHMRGLFDKATFEFADSKKESLIQISDFISGTIARVLDPKKLSVHADDFLKQIDKQILLIDEWPIRHSQYSGKILCDNEKNDDDEKIRKIAVNQAAIFIENNRLSHNEQVQDQIEVLKYLIYYFKFINPYKYLYGDELLKIINKDETNKHYLHSSIIAKLRDEGVIISSSNKGYKIPANLKDINNFVEQVHCRISPMLSRLDRAYRNLKLSSKNEIDILRDERYQYLIKAIKANNKEKA
;
A
#
# COMPACT_ATOMS: atom_id res chain seq x y z
N MET A 1 16.08 4.77 -21.30
CA MET A 1 17.01 4.84 -20.14
C MET A 1 16.16 5.27 -18.95
N PHE A 2 16.19 4.55 -17.83
CA PHE A 2 15.41 4.97 -16.66
C PHE A 2 16.01 6.25 -16.09
N GLU A 3 15.16 7.25 -15.86
CA GLU A 3 15.58 8.52 -15.27
C GLU A 3 16.07 8.33 -13.83
N LEU A 4 17.07 9.12 -13.42
CA LEU A 4 17.56 9.12 -12.05
C LEU A 4 16.51 9.76 -11.13
N GLN A 5 16.25 9.13 -9.99
CA GLN A 5 15.33 9.63 -8.97
C GLN A 5 16.10 10.05 -7.72
N HIS A 6 15.91 11.29 -7.26
CA HIS A 6 16.50 11.80 -6.01
C HIS A 6 15.51 11.62 -4.87
N VAL A 7 15.96 11.00 -3.78
CA VAL A 7 15.11 10.65 -2.64
C VAL A 7 15.65 11.26 -1.37
N TYR A 8 14.87 12.17 -0.80
CA TYR A 8 15.16 12.89 0.43
C TYR A 8 14.40 12.28 1.59
N ILE A 9 15.08 11.87 2.66
CA ILE A 9 14.47 11.12 3.77
C ILE A 9 14.59 11.91 5.06
N ASP A 10 13.47 11.98 5.79
CA ASP A 10 13.45 12.43 7.17
C ASP A 10 12.39 11.66 7.99
N GLU A 11 12.53 11.69 9.31
CA GLU A 11 11.75 10.90 10.25
C GLU A 11 11.03 11.74 11.29
N PHE A 12 9.89 11.22 11.75
CA PHE A 12 9.14 11.74 12.86
C PHE A 12 9.02 10.67 13.94
N GLY A 13 9.17 11.12 15.19
CA GLY A 13 8.95 10.29 16.37
C GLY A 13 10.25 9.77 16.97
N ASP A 14 10.12 9.10 18.11
CA ASP A 14 11.22 8.49 18.83
C ASP A 14 11.26 6.98 18.54
N SER A 15 12.46 6.40 18.55
CA SER A 15 12.67 4.96 18.33
C SER A 15 12.34 4.09 19.55
N GLY A 16 11.92 4.67 20.67
CA GLY A 16 11.62 3.93 21.90
C GLY A 16 10.24 3.28 21.86
N LEU A 17 10.12 2.04 22.32
CA LEU A 17 8.83 1.34 22.36
C LEU A 17 7.96 1.72 23.58
N GLU A 18 8.44 2.62 24.43
CA GLU A 18 7.71 3.11 25.61
C GLU A 18 6.70 4.20 25.24
N THR A 19 5.56 3.79 24.68
CA THR A 19 4.52 4.72 24.22
C THR A 19 3.63 5.28 25.33
N GLN A 20 3.87 4.94 26.60
CA GLN A 20 3.00 5.33 27.73
C GLN A 20 3.23 6.76 28.22
N SER A 21 4.43 7.32 28.02
CA SER A 21 4.71 8.70 28.45
C SER A 21 4.03 9.74 27.54
N ALA A 22 3.69 10.90 28.08
CA ALA A 22 3.10 11.99 27.29
C ALA A 22 4.07 12.55 26.23
N ALA A 23 5.38 12.39 26.43
CA ALA A 23 6.43 12.84 25.52
C ALA A 23 6.72 11.84 24.38
N ALA A 24 6.47 10.54 24.60
CA ALA A 24 6.71 9.52 23.58
C ALA A 24 5.63 9.51 22.50
N SER A 25 6.08 9.43 21.25
CA SER A 25 5.22 9.21 20.09
C SER A 25 4.65 7.79 20.10
N ASN A 26 3.44 7.59 19.58
CA ASN A 26 2.93 6.23 19.34
C ASN A 26 3.44 5.68 18.00
N TYR A 27 3.64 6.57 17.05
CA TYR A 27 4.12 6.24 15.71
C TYR A 27 5.55 6.72 15.49
N PHE A 28 6.32 5.92 14.76
CA PHE A 28 7.55 6.34 14.12
C PHE A 28 7.31 6.38 12.61
N ILE A 29 7.46 7.54 11.98
CA ILE A 29 7.09 7.76 10.58
C ILE A 29 8.31 8.19 9.80
N VAL A 30 8.62 7.49 8.72
CA VAL A 30 9.68 7.87 7.79
C VAL A 30 9.01 8.34 6.50
N ALA A 31 9.35 9.55 6.06
CA ALA A 31 8.86 10.10 4.80
C ALA A 31 10.03 10.25 3.82
N ALA A 32 9.83 9.72 2.61
CA ALA A 32 10.72 9.88 1.48
C ALA A 32 10.07 10.81 0.45
N THR A 33 10.68 11.95 0.17
CA THR A 33 10.33 12.85 -0.93
C THR A 33 11.15 12.44 -2.15
N ILE A 34 10.47 12.12 -3.25
CA ILE A 34 11.05 11.58 -4.48
C ILE A 34 10.86 12.62 -5.58
N VAL A 35 11.94 12.95 -6.29
CA VAL A 35 11.95 13.93 -7.38
C VAL A 35 12.77 13.39 -8.54
N SER A 36 12.25 13.50 -9.76
CA SER A 36 12.98 13.15 -10.97
C SER A 36 14.14 14.10 -11.21
N ASP A 37 15.26 13.62 -11.76
CA ASP A 37 16.46 14.43 -12.03
C ASP A 37 16.16 15.65 -12.92
N SER A 38 15.29 15.49 -13.93
CA SER A 38 14.86 16.60 -14.80
C SER A 38 14.06 17.70 -14.09
N GLU A 39 13.41 17.37 -12.98
CA GLU A 39 12.52 18.27 -12.22
C GLU A 39 13.21 18.87 -10.99
N LEU A 40 14.44 18.42 -10.67
CA LEU A 40 15.11 18.72 -9.42
C LEU A 40 15.40 20.22 -9.24
N GLU A 41 15.94 20.87 -10.29
CA GLU A 41 16.30 22.29 -10.23
C GLU A 41 15.07 23.18 -10.08
N GLU A 42 14.03 22.94 -10.89
CA GLU A 42 12.78 23.69 -10.84
C GLU A 42 12.08 23.50 -9.49
N THR A 43 11.97 22.26 -9.02
CA THR A 43 11.38 21.93 -7.72
C THR A 43 12.12 22.63 -6.58
N SER A 44 13.46 22.65 -6.62
CA SER A 44 14.28 23.32 -5.61
C SER A 44 14.03 24.84 -5.59
N LEU A 45 13.94 25.47 -6.76
CA LEU A 45 13.64 26.90 -6.89
C LEU A 45 12.23 27.26 -6.40
N LEU A 46 11.23 26.45 -6.76
CA LEU A 46 9.85 26.63 -6.31
C LEU A 46 9.73 26.41 -4.81
N PHE A 47 10.35 25.37 -4.27
CA PHE A 47 10.37 25.11 -2.83
C PHE A 47 11.00 26.27 -2.05
N ASP A 48 12.09 26.86 -2.56
CA ASP A 48 12.73 28.01 -1.93
C ASP A 48 11.77 29.23 -1.85
N LYS A 49 10.91 29.43 -2.85
CA LYS A 49 9.85 30.45 -2.81
C LYS A 49 8.80 30.12 -1.73
N ILE A 50 8.38 28.85 -1.64
CA ILE A 50 7.42 28.38 -0.62
C ILE A 50 7.99 28.57 0.79
N ARG A 51 9.26 28.18 1.01
CA ARG A 51 9.96 28.39 2.28
C ARG A 51 9.99 29.87 2.65
N LYS A 52 10.37 30.75 1.72
CA LYS A 52 10.39 32.21 1.96
C LYS A 52 9.00 32.77 2.26
N LYS A 53 7.96 32.32 1.55
CA LYS A 53 6.56 32.73 1.77
C LYS A 53 6.06 32.40 3.17
N HIS A 54 6.34 31.19 3.67
CA HIS A 54 5.78 30.71 4.95
C HIS A 54 6.70 30.85 6.16
N PHE A 55 8.02 30.92 5.94
CA PHE A 55 9.04 30.86 6.98
C PHE A 55 10.15 31.91 6.82
N GLN A 56 10.07 32.78 5.80
CA GLN A 56 11.03 33.84 5.52
C GLN A 56 12.46 33.31 5.36
N LYS A 57 13.37 33.63 6.28
CA LYS A 57 14.76 33.13 6.30
C LYS A 57 14.92 31.85 7.11
N SER A 58 13.87 31.39 7.80
CA SER A 58 13.96 30.22 8.67
C SER A 58 13.65 28.92 7.93
N GLU A 59 14.24 27.83 8.40
CA GLU A 59 13.95 26.47 7.92
C GLU A 59 12.48 26.11 8.11
N LEU A 60 11.92 25.43 7.12
CA LEU A 60 10.61 24.81 7.19
C LEU A 60 10.74 23.57 8.09
N LYS A 61 10.21 23.68 9.30
CA LYS A 61 10.18 22.58 10.27
C LYS A 61 8.76 22.31 10.73
N SER A 62 8.35 21.05 10.69
CA SER A 62 7.02 20.60 11.10
C SER A 62 6.73 20.96 12.56
N SER A 63 7.75 20.86 13.41
CA SER A 63 7.70 21.26 14.82
C SER A 63 7.40 22.75 15.03
N LYS A 64 7.92 23.64 14.16
CA LYS A 64 7.65 25.09 14.21
C LYS A 64 6.21 25.45 13.81
N VAL A 65 5.55 24.61 13.01
CA VAL A 65 4.11 24.78 12.70
C VAL A 65 3.26 24.27 13.85
N GLY A 66 3.66 23.16 14.47
CA GLY A 66 2.99 22.59 15.62
C GLY A 66 1.52 22.24 15.31
N LYS A 67 0.62 22.71 16.17
CA LYS A 67 -0.84 22.47 16.10
C LYS A 67 -1.60 23.47 15.19
N LYS A 68 -0.91 24.34 14.45
CA LYS A 68 -1.55 25.34 13.59
C LYS A 68 -2.02 24.71 12.27
N ASP A 69 -3.11 23.96 12.33
CA ASP A 69 -3.58 23.13 11.21
C ASP A 69 -3.97 23.93 9.96
N ASN A 70 -4.59 25.09 10.13
CA ASN A 70 -4.86 26.01 9.00
C ASN A 70 -3.59 26.56 8.34
N ARG A 71 -2.48 26.69 9.08
CA ARG A 71 -1.17 27.03 8.50
C ARG A 71 -0.61 25.82 7.76
N ARG A 72 -0.78 24.61 8.31
CA ARG A 72 -0.35 23.36 7.68
C ARG A 72 -1.05 23.14 6.34
N LEU A 73 -2.38 23.31 6.27
CA LEU A 73 -3.15 23.22 5.01
C LEU A 73 -2.63 24.19 3.95
N ARG A 74 -2.35 25.45 4.30
CA ARG A 74 -1.80 26.43 3.35
C ARG A 74 -0.42 26.04 2.81
N ILE A 75 0.43 25.47 3.66
CA ILE A 75 1.75 24.98 3.23
C ILE A 75 1.59 23.75 2.34
N LEU A 76 0.73 22.80 2.73
CA LEU A 76 0.44 21.59 1.93
C LEU A 76 -0.12 21.95 0.56
N LYS A 77 -0.96 22.97 0.47
CA LYS A 77 -1.48 23.48 -0.80
C LYS A 77 -0.36 23.92 -1.73
N ASP A 78 0.57 24.74 -1.24
CA ASP A 78 1.71 25.17 -2.05
C ASP A 78 2.65 24.00 -2.39
N ILE A 79 2.85 23.04 -1.48
CA ILE A 79 3.65 21.82 -1.73
C ILE A 79 2.99 20.93 -2.78
N SER A 80 1.66 20.89 -2.84
CA SER A 80 0.92 20.06 -3.81
C SER A 80 1.06 20.51 -5.26
N GLU A 81 1.60 21.72 -5.48
CA GLU A 81 1.91 22.28 -6.80
C GLU A 81 3.30 21.85 -7.31
N LEU A 82 4.12 21.21 -6.46
CA LEU A 82 5.44 20.72 -6.85
C LEU A 82 5.33 19.34 -7.54
N ASN A 83 6.19 19.09 -8.52
CA ASN A 83 6.32 17.78 -9.16
C ASN A 83 7.19 16.86 -8.31
N ILE A 84 6.60 16.37 -7.23
CA ILE A 84 7.26 15.49 -6.27
C ILE A 84 6.31 14.37 -5.86
N ASN A 85 6.89 13.26 -5.45
CA ASN A 85 6.16 12.13 -4.92
C ASN A 85 6.58 11.80 -3.49
N PHE A 86 5.68 11.19 -2.72
CA PHE A 86 5.95 10.77 -1.35
C PHE A 86 5.80 9.27 -1.21
N TYR A 87 6.79 8.63 -0.58
CA TYR A 87 6.65 7.29 -0.03
C TYR A 87 6.81 7.34 1.48
N ILE A 88 5.85 6.77 2.21
CA ILE A 88 5.77 6.91 3.66
C ILE A 88 5.74 5.54 4.29
N ILE A 89 6.56 5.34 5.32
CA ILE A 89 6.45 4.21 6.23
C ILE A 89 5.93 4.70 7.57
N ALA A 90 4.84 4.10 8.02
CA ALA A 90 4.23 4.42 9.31
C ALA A 90 4.32 3.22 10.24
N VAL A 91 5.10 3.35 11.32
CA VAL A 91 5.31 2.28 12.28
C VAL A 91 4.53 2.53 13.56
N ASP A 92 3.49 1.72 13.82
CA ASP A 92 2.77 1.77 15.10
C ASP A 92 3.57 0.99 16.16
N LYS A 93 4.22 1.71 17.07
CA LYS A 93 5.10 1.11 18.08
C LYS A 93 4.32 0.29 19.11
N ARG A 94 3.00 0.48 19.23
CA ARG A 94 2.14 -0.24 20.19
C ARG A 94 1.92 -1.69 19.78
N GLU A 95 1.99 -1.98 18.49
CA GLU A 95 1.79 -3.33 17.94
C GLU A 95 3.10 -4.14 17.91
N ILE A 96 4.23 -3.51 18.27
CA ILE A 96 5.53 -4.18 18.30
C ILE A 96 5.65 -4.98 19.61
N LYS A 97 5.85 -6.29 19.47
CA LYS A 97 6.12 -7.17 20.61
C LYS A 97 7.38 -6.73 21.34
N LYS A 98 7.27 -6.43 22.64
CA LYS A 98 8.41 -6.07 23.50
C LYS A 98 9.45 -7.19 23.65
N SER A 99 9.07 -8.43 23.35
CA SER A 99 10.01 -9.56 23.28
C SER A 99 10.85 -9.59 21.99
N SER A 100 10.58 -8.72 21.03
CA SER A 100 11.35 -8.64 19.79
C SER A 100 12.66 -7.88 19.99
N GLY A 101 13.66 -8.16 19.14
CA GLY A 101 14.90 -7.38 19.10
C GLY A 101 14.73 -5.91 18.66
N LEU A 102 13.51 -5.49 18.31
CA LEU A 102 13.18 -4.11 17.93
C LEU A 102 13.06 -3.18 19.15
N ILE A 103 13.17 -3.68 20.38
CA ILE A 103 13.37 -2.84 21.58
C ILE A 103 14.65 -2.00 21.49
N TYR A 104 15.66 -2.48 20.76
CA TYR A 104 16.94 -1.80 20.63
C TYR A 104 16.89 -0.78 19.50
N LYS A 105 17.21 0.49 19.81
CA LYS A 105 17.20 1.61 18.86
C LYS A 105 17.90 1.30 17.53
N LYS A 106 19.11 0.74 17.57
CA LYS A 106 19.88 0.41 16.35
C LYS A 106 19.14 -0.61 15.48
N SER A 107 18.60 -1.67 16.08
CA SER A 107 17.84 -2.71 15.37
C SER A 107 16.54 -2.17 14.79
N PHE A 108 15.82 -1.35 15.56
CA PHE A 108 14.59 -0.69 15.12
C PHE A 108 14.82 0.20 13.90
N ILE A 109 15.75 1.15 14.01
CA ILE A 109 16.08 2.08 12.91
C ILE A 109 16.55 1.33 11.68
N LYS A 110 17.40 0.30 11.85
CA LYS A 110 17.86 -0.57 10.75
C LYS A 110 16.69 -1.26 10.05
N PHE A 111 15.76 -1.78 10.82
CA PHE A 111 14.60 -2.50 10.31
C PHE A 111 13.64 -1.59 9.54
N VAL A 112 13.26 -0.43 10.12
CA VAL A 112 12.30 0.49 9.48
C VAL A 112 12.87 1.06 8.19
N ASN A 113 14.12 1.49 8.22
CA ASN A 113 14.79 1.98 7.03
C ASN A 113 15.00 0.87 5.99
N GLY A 114 15.27 -0.36 6.42
CA GLY A 114 15.33 -1.51 5.52
C GLY A 114 14.02 -1.71 4.73
N LEU A 115 12.86 -1.51 5.36
CA LEU A 115 11.57 -1.53 4.66
C LEU A 115 11.49 -0.44 3.58
N LEU A 116 11.95 0.78 3.91
CA LEU A 116 11.90 1.94 3.01
C LEU A 116 12.74 1.69 1.76
N TYR A 117 14.01 1.40 1.99
CA TYR A 117 14.97 1.24 0.92
C TYR A 117 14.65 0.04 0.05
N ASN A 118 14.31 -1.12 0.64
CA ASN A 118 14.00 -2.33 -0.14
C ASN A 118 12.83 -2.09 -1.12
N LYS A 119 11.83 -1.29 -0.72
CA LYS A 119 10.72 -0.93 -1.59
C LYS A 119 11.17 0.02 -2.71
N LEU A 120 11.88 1.09 -2.36
CA LEU A 120 12.32 2.10 -3.33
C LEU A 120 13.31 1.54 -4.35
N TYR A 121 14.19 0.63 -3.94
CA TYR A 121 15.13 -0.06 -4.84
C TYR A 121 14.44 -0.94 -5.88
N LYS A 122 13.38 -1.64 -5.47
CA LYS A 122 12.59 -2.45 -6.41
C LYS A 122 11.82 -1.57 -7.40
N ALA A 123 11.42 -0.37 -6.96
CA ALA A 123 10.63 0.57 -7.76
C ALA A 123 11.48 1.38 -8.75
N PHE A 124 12.66 1.84 -8.33
CA PHE A 124 13.49 2.78 -9.09
C PHE A 124 14.90 2.20 -9.35
N PRO A 125 15.22 1.81 -10.60
CA PRO A 125 16.53 1.25 -10.95
C PRO A 125 17.71 2.24 -10.72
N ASN A 126 17.49 3.51 -11.02
CA ASN A 126 18.46 4.59 -10.84
C ASN A 126 17.97 5.52 -9.73
N ILE A 127 18.63 5.47 -8.58
CA ILE A 127 18.18 6.19 -7.38
C ILE A 127 19.36 6.81 -6.62
N ARG A 128 19.20 8.06 -6.19
CA ARG A 128 20.13 8.77 -5.30
C ARG A 128 19.44 9.07 -3.98
N PHE A 129 19.93 8.47 -2.90
CA PHE A 129 19.43 8.73 -1.56
C PHE A 129 20.17 9.87 -0.88
N VAL A 130 19.42 10.76 -0.24
CA VAL A 130 19.89 11.89 0.53
C VAL A 130 19.20 11.86 1.90
N ALA A 131 19.97 11.67 2.97
CA ALA A 131 19.46 11.52 4.33
C ALA A 131 20.20 12.43 5.34
N ASP A 132 19.51 12.81 6.42
CA ASP A 132 20.09 13.60 7.52
C ASP A 132 21.13 12.78 8.34
N GLN A 133 22.13 13.47 8.87
CA GLN A 133 23.36 12.87 9.43
C GLN A 133 23.17 12.20 10.80
N HIS A 134 22.06 12.44 11.50
CA HIS A 134 21.92 12.25 12.96
C HIS A 134 21.84 10.79 13.51
N GLY A 135 22.24 9.78 12.74
CA GLY A 135 22.29 8.39 13.25
C GLY A 135 22.60 7.29 12.23
N TYR A 136 23.03 7.70 11.04
CA TYR A 136 23.02 6.87 9.83
C TYR A 136 24.39 6.35 9.30
N PRO A 137 25.58 6.87 9.67
CA PRO A 137 26.83 6.50 8.97
C PRO A 137 27.18 5.01 8.97
N GLU A 138 27.15 4.36 10.15
CA GLU A 138 27.51 2.94 10.30
C GLU A 138 26.45 2.01 9.69
N PHE A 139 25.17 2.36 9.87
CA PHE A 139 24.06 1.60 9.33
C PHE A 139 24.03 1.68 7.80
N MET A 140 24.21 2.86 7.21
CA MET A 140 24.20 3.05 5.76
C MET A 140 25.35 2.32 5.08
N LYS A 141 26.55 2.25 5.66
CA LYS A 141 27.63 1.41 5.10
C LYS A 141 27.21 -0.07 5.04
N GLY A 142 26.73 -0.62 6.15
CA GLY A 142 26.26 -2.01 6.18
C GLY A 142 25.01 -2.26 5.31
N PHE A 143 24.16 -1.24 5.16
CA PHE A 143 22.98 -1.31 4.30
C PHE A 143 23.35 -1.22 2.82
N GLN A 144 24.29 -0.35 2.44
CA GLN A 144 24.88 -0.29 1.10
C GLN A 144 25.47 -1.65 0.71
N GLU A 145 26.24 -2.27 1.60
CA GLU A 145 26.79 -3.61 1.36
C GLU A 145 25.69 -4.66 1.19
N TYR A 146 24.65 -4.63 2.03
CA TYR A 146 23.50 -5.53 1.94
C TYR A 146 22.76 -5.38 0.60
N VAL A 147 22.49 -4.15 0.16
CA VAL A 147 21.81 -3.86 -1.11
C VAL A 147 22.70 -4.25 -2.29
N LYS A 148 24.00 -3.91 -2.25
CA LYS A 148 24.96 -4.32 -3.28
C LYS A 148 25.01 -5.84 -3.44
N LYS A 149 24.96 -6.58 -2.33
CA LYS A 149 25.04 -8.05 -2.34
C LYS A 149 23.75 -8.75 -2.76
N ASN A 150 22.59 -8.20 -2.41
CA ASN A 150 21.30 -8.90 -2.56
C ASN A 150 20.35 -8.28 -3.61
N HIS A 151 20.62 -7.05 -4.08
CA HIS A 151 19.64 -6.27 -4.83
C HIS A 151 20.18 -5.50 -6.05
N MET A 152 21.49 -5.39 -6.29
CA MET A 152 21.99 -4.89 -7.58
C MET A 152 21.76 -5.95 -8.65
N ARG A 153 20.90 -5.66 -9.63
CA ARG A 153 20.48 -6.59 -10.69
C ARG A 153 21.36 -6.48 -11.94
N GLY A 154 22.27 -5.51 -12.04
CA GLY A 154 23.29 -5.48 -13.10
C GLY A 154 24.42 -4.44 -12.93
N LEU A 155 25.40 -4.46 -13.86
CA LEU A 155 26.54 -3.53 -13.94
C LEU A 155 26.14 -2.05 -14.18
N PHE A 156 24.89 -1.79 -14.58
CA PHE A 156 24.40 -0.48 -14.98
C PHE A 156 23.47 0.19 -13.96
N ASP A 157 23.16 -0.47 -12.83
CA ASP A 157 22.34 0.10 -11.77
C ASP A 157 23.15 1.17 -11.01
N LYS A 158 22.83 2.45 -11.26
CA LYS A 158 23.52 3.58 -10.61
C LYS A 158 22.79 3.98 -9.33
N ALA A 159 22.88 3.14 -8.32
CA ALA A 159 22.42 3.46 -6.99
C ALA A 159 23.50 4.18 -6.19
N THR A 160 23.28 5.45 -5.86
CA THR A 160 24.22 6.25 -5.07
C THR A 160 23.58 6.70 -3.75
N PHE A 161 24.37 6.73 -2.69
CA PHE A 161 23.94 7.24 -1.39
C PHE A 161 24.85 8.39 -1.00
N GLU A 162 24.25 9.50 -0.61
CA GLU A 162 24.97 10.66 -0.12
C GLU A 162 24.37 11.15 1.19
N PHE A 163 25.24 11.59 2.08
CA PHE A 163 24.82 12.28 3.30
C PHE A 163 24.80 13.76 3.02
N ALA A 164 23.70 14.40 3.40
CA ALA A 164 23.60 15.84 3.30
C ALA A 164 23.17 16.45 4.63
N ASP A 165 23.68 17.65 4.87
CA ASP A 165 23.14 18.52 5.91
C ASP A 165 21.78 19.07 5.40
N SER A 166 20.73 18.98 6.21
CA SER A 166 19.39 19.52 5.91
C SER A 166 19.38 21.02 5.61
N LYS A 167 20.46 21.73 5.95
CA LYS A 167 20.71 23.13 5.55
C LYS A 167 21.21 23.29 4.13
N LYS A 168 21.92 22.29 3.59
CA LYS A 168 22.46 22.28 2.23
C LYS A 168 21.46 21.71 1.24
N GLU A 169 20.68 20.70 1.64
CA GLU A 169 19.65 20.07 0.80
C GLU A 169 18.25 20.47 1.27
N SER A 170 17.70 21.51 0.62
CA SER A 170 16.45 22.14 1.04
C SER A 170 15.24 21.18 1.04
N LEU A 171 15.23 20.18 0.15
CA LEU A 171 14.12 19.24 -0.02
C LEU A 171 13.96 18.24 1.15
N ILE A 172 15.00 18.03 1.97
CA ILE A 172 14.88 17.24 3.23
C ILE A 172 13.82 17.86 4.14
N GLN A 173 13.68 19.18 4.13
CA GLN A 173 12.67 19.90 4.93
C GLN A 173 11.23 19.56 4.52
N ILE A 174 11.01 19.16 3.26
CA ILE A 174 9.71 18.66 2.82
C ILE A 174 9.42 17.32 3.52
N SER A 175 10.40 16.42 3.56
CA SER A 175 10.27 15.13 4.24
C SER A 175 9.96 15.28 5.73
N ASP A 176 10.62 16.19 6.46
CA ASP A 176 10.27 16.53 7.87
C ASP A 176 8.81 16.99 7.99
N PHE A 177 8.39 17.84 7.06
CA PHE A 177 7.05 18.40 7.08
C PHE A 177 5.97 17.37 6.83
N ILE A 178 6.19 16.49 5.85
CA ILE A 178 5.27 15.42 5.49
C ILE A 178 5.23 14.37 6.59
N SER A 179 6.37 13.90 7.12
CA SER A 179 6.40 12.93 8.23
C SER A 179 5.62 13.46 9.45
N GLY A 180 5.82 14.72 9.82
CA GLY A 180 5.07 15.36 10.90
C GLY A 180 3.61 15.70 10.54
N THR A 181 3.24 15.80 9.26
CA THR A 181 1.83 15.92 8.81
C THR A 181 1.12 14.59 8.97
N ILE A 182 1.72 13.50 8.49
CA ILE A 182 1.18 12.14 8.63
C ILE A 182 1.07 11.76 10.11
N ALA A 183 1.97 12.22 10.98
CA ALA A 183 1.83 12.06 12.42
C ALA A 183 0.53 12.66 12.97
N ARG A 184 0.03 13.76 12.40
CA ARG A 184 -1.26 14.37 12.79
C ARG A 184 -2.47 13.64 12.19
N VAL A 185 -2.24 12.75 11.23
CA VAL A 185 -3.26 11.86 10.66
C VAL A 185 -3.34 10.56 11.47
N LEU A 186 -2.19 9.99 11.86
CA LEU A 186 -2.09 8.66 12.43
C LEU A 186 -1.94 8.61 13.95
N ASP A 187 -1.09 9.46 14.54
CA ASP A 187 -0.80 9.37 15.97
C ASP A 187 -1.98 9.89 16.81
N PRO A 188 -2.64 9.05 17.62
CA PRO A 188 -3.77 9.49 18.45
C PRO A 188 -3.45 10.66 19.38
N LYS A 189 -2.18 10.81 19.81
CA LYS A 189 -1.74 11.92 20.66
C LYS A 189 -1.60 13.25 19.91
N LYS A 190 -1.48 13.22 18.59
CA LYS A 190 -1.29 14.41 17.74
C LYS A 190 -2.39 14.60 16.70
N LEU A 191 -3.43 13.77 16.77
CA LEU A 191 -4.52 13.69 15.82
C LEU A 191 -5.18 15.06 15.59
N SER A 192 -5.29 15.43 14.32
CA SER A 192 -5.98 16.65 13.89
C SER A 192 -7.41 16.36 13.49
N VAL A 193 -8.27 17.37 13.61
CA VAL A 193 -9.61 17.39 13.00
C VAL A 193 -9.54 17.53 11.48
N HIS A 194 -8.44 18.08 10.94
CA HIS A 194 -8.20 18.27 9.50
C HIS A 194 -7.41 17.11 8.87
N ALA A 195 -7.37 15.94 9.52
CA ALA A 195 -6.58 14.80 9.03
C ALA A 195 -6.92 14.43 7.57
N ASP A 196 -8.22 14.39 7.25
CA ASP A 196 -8.69 14.06 5.90
C ASP A 196 -8.35 15.17 4.89
N ASP A 197 -8.44 16.43 5.31
CA ASP A 197 -8.07 17.57 4.47
C ASP A 197 -6.58 17.55 4.14
N PHE A 198 -5.73 17.15 5.11
CA PHE A 198 -4.30 16.98 4.86
C PHE A 198 -4.05 15.90 3.80
N LEU A 199 -4.68 14.73 3.93
CA LEU A 199 -4.50 13.64 2.97
C LEU A 199 -5.01 14.02 1.58
N LYS A 200 -6.21 14.61 1.49
CA LYS A 200 -6.79 15.08 0.21
C LYS A 200 -5.92 16.10 -0.52
N GLN A 201 -5.15 16.90 0.22
CA GLN A 201 -4.29 17.93 -0.40
C GLN A 201 -3.08 17.32 -1.12
N ILE A 202 -2.59 16.16 -0.68
CA ILE A 202 -1.36 15.53 -1.19
C ILE A 202 -1.58 14.10 -1.72
N ASP A 203 -2.83 13.67 -1.86
CA ASP A 203 -3.20 12.29 -2.24
C ASP A 203 -2.58 11.87 -3.58
N LYS A 204 -2.54 12.78 -4.57
CA LYS A 204 -1.94 12.56 -5.88
C LYS A 204 -0.42 12.41 -5.84
N GLN A 205 0.23 12.98 -4.84
CA GLN A 205 1.69 12.92 -4.68
C GLN A 205 2.11 11.68 -3.88
N ILE A 206 1.27 11.17 -2.97
CA ILE A 206 1.56 9.98 -2.18
C ILE A 206 1.46 8.72 -3.05
N LEU A 207 2.58 8.02 -3.21
CA LEU A 207 2.64 6.74 -3.91
C LEU A 207 2.06 5.62 -3.05
N LEU A 208 2.45 5.58 -1.77
CA LEU A 208 2.06 4.56 -0.82
C LEU A 208 2.35 5.03 0.63
N ILE A 209 1.43 4.71 1.55
CA ILE A 209 1.68 4.71 3.00
C ILE A 209 1.73 3.24 3.44
N ASP A 210 2.94 2.73 3.68
CA ASP A 210 3.17 1.36 4.14
C ASP A 210 3.13 1.34 5.68
N GLU A 211 2.02 0.86 6.24
CA GLU A 211 1.86 0.73 7.69
C GLU A 211 2.43 -0.61 8.17
N TRP A 212 3.31 -0.56 9.17
CA TRP A 212 3.86 -1.78 9.77
C TRP A 212 3.92 -1.71 11.31
N PRO A 213 3.49 -2.74 12.04
CA PRO A 213 2.67 -3.86 11.58
C PRO A 213 1.31 -3.39 11.06
N ILE A 214 0.71 -4.15 10.15
CA ILE A 214 -0.64 -3.83 9.65
C ILE A 214 -1.61 -4.03 10.81
N ARG A 215 -2.14 -2.93 11.32
CA ARG A 215 -2.90 -2.92 12.57
C ARG A 215 -4.21 -3.69 12.46
N HIS A 216 -4.44 -4.69 13.30
CA HIS A 216 -5.64 -5.55 13.22
C HIS A 216 -6.90 -4.90 13.83
N SER A 217 -6.73 -3.94 14.75
CA SER A 217 -7.75 -3.56 15.73
C SER A 217 -8.50 -2.23 15.46
N GLN A 218 -8.09 -1.43 14.45
CA GLN A 218 -8.65 -0.08 14.22
C GLN A 218 -9.25 0.14 12.81
N TYR A 219 -9.82 -0.89 12.20
CA TYR A 219 -10.64 -0.73 10.98
C TYR A 219 -12.00 -0.06 11.26
N SER A 220 -12.30 0.22 12.52
CA SER A 220 -13.46 0.95 12.98
C SER A 220 -13.18 2.46 12.99
N GLY A 221 -13.61 3.14 11.93
CA GLY A 221 -14.29 4.43 12.10
C GLY A 221 -13.44 5.70 12.05
N LYS A 222 -12.80 5.99 10.91
CA LYS A 222 -12.54 7.40 10.57
C LYS A 222 -12.85 7.85 9.14
N ILE A 223 -13.04 6.93 8.19
CA ILE A 223 -13.52 7.30 6.84
C ILE A 223 -15.06 7.34 6.76
N LEU A 224 -15.76 6.76 7.74
CA LEU A 224 -17.22 6.65 7.73
C LEU A 224 -17.81 7.49 8.85
N CYS A 225 -17.78 8.80 8.66
CA CYS A 225 -18.75 9.71 9.27
C CYS A 225 -20.03 9.68 8.42
N ASP A 226 -20.65 8.50 8.26
CA ASP A 226 -21.98 8.38 7.66
C ASP A 226 -22.89 7.60 8.61
N ASN A 227 -24.10 8.11 8.76
CA ASN A 227 -25.09 7.87 9.80
C ASN A 227 -25.73 6.47 9.84
N GLU A 228 -25.08 5.41 9.35
CA GLU A 228 -25.60 4.04 9.42
C GLU A 228 -24.48 3.07 9.78
N LYS A 229 -24.17 2.97 11.08
CA LYS A 229 -23.28 1.92 11.59
C LYS A 229 -24.00 0.58 11.55
N ASN A 230 -23.99 -0.07 10.39
CA ASN A 230 -24.31 -1.48 10.30
C ASN A 230 -23.16 -2.28 10.93
N ASP A 231 -23.44 -3.04 11.98
CA ASP A 231 -22.48 -3.88 12.71
C ASP A 231 -21.81 -4.90 11.77
N ASP A 232 -22.54 -5.40 10.77
CA ASP A 232 -22.02 -6.35 9.78
C ASP A 232 -20.95 -5.72 8.89
N ASP A 233 -21.12 -4.46 8.49
CA ASP A 233 -20.14 -3.76 7.66
C ASP A 233 -18.82 -3.55 8.41
N GLU A 234 -18.89 -3.25 9.71
CA GLU A 234 -17.68 -3.13 10.55
C GLU A 234 -16.95 -4.47 10.69
N LYS A 235 -17.70 -5.56 10.90
CA LYS A 235 -17.15 -6.91 10.94
C LYS A 235 -16.48 -7.28 9.62
N ILE A 236 -17.13 -7.03 8.49
CA ILE A 236 -16.58 -7.31 7.15
C ILE A 236 -15.25 -6.59 6.94
N ARG A 237 -15.19 -5.29 7.25
CA ARG A 237 -13.95 -4.51 7.13
C ARG A 237 -12.82 -5.09 7.97
N LYS A 238 -13.10 -5.39 9.25
CA LYS A 238 -12.12 -5.97 10.17
C LYS A 238 -11.61 -7.32 9.65
N ILE A 239 -12.52 -8.21 9.26
CA ILE A 239 -12.15 -9.56 8.77
C ILE A 239 -11.31 -9.43 7.49
N ALA A 240 -11.76 -8.66 6.51
CA ALA A 240 -11.11 -8.57 5.22
C ALA A 240 -9.67 -8.04 5.32
N VAL A 241 -9.46 -6.97 6.09
CA VAL A 241 -8.10 -6.45 6.25
C VAL A 241 -7.27 -7.33 7.18
N ASN A 242 -7.86 -7.96 8.19
CA ASN A 242 -7.14 -8.91 9.03
C ASN A 242 -6.60 -10.10 8.23
N GLN A 243 -7.40 -10.69 7.34
CA GLN A 243 -6.92 -11.78 6.47
C GLN A 243 -5.80 -11.31 5.53
N ALA A 244 -5.93 -10.11 4.99
CA ALA A 244 -4.88 -9.52 4.16
C ALA A 244 -3.57 -9.29 4.95
N ALA A 245 -3.68 -8.79 6.18
CA ALA A 245 -2.55 -8.58 7.08
C ALA A 245 -1.84 -9.88 7.45
N ILE A 246 -2.62 -10.92 7.79
CA ILE A 246 -2.09 -12.27 8.09
C ILE A 246 -1.31 -12.82 6.89
N PHE A 247 -1.87 -12.70 5.68
CA PHE A 247 -1.18 -13.15 4.47
C PHE A 247 0.17 -12.45 4.27
N ILE A 248 0.20 -11.12 4.44
CA ILE A 248 1.43 -10.31 4.28
C ILE A 248 2.49 -10.72 5.32
N GLU A 249 2.11 -10.86 6.59
CA GLU A 249 3.06 -11.21 7.65
C GLU A 249 3.59 -12.64 7.50
N ASN A 250 2.74 -13.61 7.15
CA ASN A 250 3.14 -15.00 6.95
C ASN A 250 4.13 -15.16 5.78
N ASN A 251 3.97 -14.34 4.74
CA ASN A 251 4.77 -14.42 3.52
C ASN A 251 5.89 -13.38 3.44
N ARG A 252 6.12 -12.61 4.51
CA ARG A 252 7.05 -11.48 4.52
C ARG A 252 8.48 -11.83 4.11
N LEU A 253 8.95 -13.01 4.49
CA LEU A 253 10.30 -13.51 4.20
C LEU A 253 10.36 -14.38 2.93
N SER A 254 9.25 -14.47 2.18
CA SER A 254 9.20 -15.24 0.94
C SER A 254 10.10 -14.60 -0.12
N HIS A 255 10.92 -15.41 -0.79
CA HIS A 255 11.75 -14.97 -1.91
C HIS A 255 11.08 -15.26 -3.27
N ASN A 256 9.87 -15.82 -3.27
CA ASN A 256 9.13 -16.12 -4.48
C ASN A 256 8.59 -14.81 -5.10
N GLU A 257 8.95 -14.53 -6.34
CA GLU A 257 8.54 -13.31 -7.06
C GLU A 257 7.02 -13.15 -7.15
N GLN A 258 6.29 -14.21 -7.44
CA GLN A 258 4.82 -14.18 -7.51
C GLN A 258 4.19 -13.86 -6.14
N VAL A 259 4.75 -14.40 -5.06
CA VAL A 259 4.28 -14.09 -3.70
C VAL A 259 4.61 -12.64 -3.32
N GLN A 260 5.76 -12.14 -3.77
CA GLN A 260 6.12 -10.73 -3.60
C GLN A 260 5.14 -9.82 -4.36
N ASP A 261 4.80 -10.14 -5.61
CA ASP A 261 3.78 -9.40 -6.38
C ASP A 261 2.42 -9.39 -5.66
N GLN A 262 2.03 -10.53 -5.09
CA GLN A 262 0.80 -10.64 -4.29
C GLN A 262 0.81 -9.72 -3.07
N ILE A 263 1.92 -9.69 -2.33
CA ILE A 263 2.11 -8.81 -1.17
C ILE A 263 2.01 -7.34 -1.61
N GLU A 264 2.65 -6.95 -2.70
CA GLU A 264 2.67 -5.56 -3.15
C GLU A 264 1.30 -5.08 -3.62
N VAL A 265 0.57 -5.90 -4.39
CA VAL A 265 -0.82 -5.60 -4.76
C VAL A 265 -1.69 -5.46 -3.52
N LEU A 266 -1.52 -6.36 -2.53
CA LEU A 266 -2.34 -6.34 -1.34
C LEU A 266 -2.06 -5.14 -0.44
N LYS A 267 -0.78 -4.76 -0.27
CA LYS A 267 -0.39 -3.51 0.42
C LYS A 267 -1.03 -2.29 -0.23
N TYR A 268 -1.04 -2.23 -1.54
CA TYR A 268 -1.64 -1.11 -2.26
C TYR A 268 -3.17 -1.06 -2.10
N LEU A 269 -3.84 -2.22 -2.15
CA LEU A 269 -5.28 -2.31 -1.88
C LEU A 269 -5.62 -1.86 -0.46
N ILE A 270 -4.82 -2.24 0.54
CA ILE A 270 -4.97 -1.80 1.93
C ILE A 270 -4.76 -0.29 2.05
N TYR A 271 -3.74 0.25 1.39
CA TYR A 271 -3.46 1.68 1.37
C TYR A 271 -4.65 2.47 0.81
N TYR A 272 -5.16 2.09 -0.36
CA TYR A 272 -6.33 2.73 -0.95
C TYR A 272 -7.55 2.66 -0.03
N PHE A 273 -7.76 1.51 0.59
CA PHE A 273 -8.85 1.30 1.52
C PHE A 273 -8.75 2.18 2.77
N LYS A 274 -7.55 2.35 3.34
CA LYS A 274 -7.31 3.09 4.59
C LYS A 274 -7.16 4.60 4.43
N PHE A 275 -6.56 5.05 3.34
CA PHE A 275 -6.08 6.44 3.24
C PHE A 275 -6.73 7.24 2.12
N ILE A 276 -7.30 6.58 1.12
CA ILE A 276 -7.88 7.25 -0.04
C ILE A 276 -9.40 7.16 -0.03
N ASN A 277 -9.93 5.97 -0.32
CA ASN A 277 -11.38 5.74 -0.35
C ASN A 277 -11.69 4.23 -0.29
N PRO A 278 -12.34 3.74 0.78
CA PRO A 278 -12.68 2.31 0.94
C PRO A 278 -13.73 1.82 -0.07
N TYR A 279 -14.49 2.72 -0.69
CA TYR A 279 -15.53 2.35 -1.64
C TYR A 279 -15.06 2.30 -3.09
N LYS A 280 -13.90 2.89 -3.41
CA LYS A 280 -13.37 2.97 -4.76
C LYS A 280 -12.77 1.62 -5.20
N TYR A 281 -13.04 1.23 -6.44
CA TYR A 281 -12.38 0.10 -7.09
C TYR A 281 -11.12 0.57 -7.81
N LEU A 282 -10.07 -0.24 -7.78
CA LEU A 282 -8.82 -0.03 -8.50
C LEU A 282 -8.79 -0.86 -9.77
N TYR A 283 -8.47 -0.23 -10.90
CA TYR A 283 -8.40 -0.95 -12.17
C TYR A 283 -7.20 -1.91 -12.18
N GLY A 284 -7.34 -3.02 -12.92
CA GLY A 284 -6.25 -4.00 -13.03
C GLY A 284 -4.96 -3.41 -13.62
N ASP A 285 -5.10 -2.44 -14.53
CA ASP A 285 -3.96 -1.75 -15.15
C ASP A 285 -3.19 -0.89 -14.13
N GLU A 286 -3.88 -0.30 -13.16
CA GLU A 286 -3.24 0.41 -12.04
C GLU A 286 -2.48 -0.57 -11.14
N LEU A 287 -3.05 -1.75 -10.88
CA LEU A 287 -2.42 -2.80 -10.07
C LEU A 287 -1.18 -3.40 -10.73
N LEU A 288 -1.19 -3.58 -12.06
CA LEU A 288 -0.06 -4.08 -12.83
C LEU A 288 1.14 -3.12 -12.81
N LYS A 289 0.87 -1.80 -12.84
CA LYS A 289 1.93 -0.77 -12.76
C LYS A 289 2.72 -0.85 -11.46
N ILE A 290 2.07 -1.17 -10.33
CA ILE A 290 2.72 -1.25 -9.01
C ILE A 290 3.74 -2.39 -8.92
N ILE A 291 3.52 -3.47 -9.65
CA ILE A 291 4.42 -4.62 -9.72
C ILE A 291 5.35 -4.55 -10.94
N ASN A 292 5.44 -3.39 -11.59
CA ASN A 292 6.25 -3.16 -12.79
C ASN A 292 6.00 -4.21 -13.90
N LYS A 293 4.74 -4.60 -14.10
CA LYS A 293 4.33 -5.48 -15.20
C LYS A 293 3.48 -4.74 -16.23
N ASP A 294 3.67 -5.09 -17.50
CA ASP A 294 2.92 -4.48 -18.59
C ASP A 294 1.41 -4.77 -18.51
N GLU A 295 0.60 -3.86 -19.05
CA GLU A 295 -0.88 -3.91 -19.08
C GLU A 295 -1.42 -5.15 -19.83
N THR A 296 -0.59 -5.82 -20.62
CA THR A 296 -0.93 -7.09 -21.31
C THR A 296 -1.03 -8.28 -20.34
N ASN A 297 -0.52 -8.16 -19.12
CA ASN A 297 -0.50 -9.22 -18.11
C ASN A 297 -1.78 -9.34 -17.27
N LYS A 298 -2.95 -8.93 -17.80
CA LYS A 298 -4.24 -9.06 -17.10
C LYS A 298 -4.55 -10.48 -16.65
N HIS A 299 -4.18 -11.47 -17.47
CA HIS A 299 -4.32 -12.89 -17.09
C HIS A 299 -3.48 -13.21 -15.86
N TYR A 300 -2.22 -12.77 -15.82
CA TYR A 300 -1.33 -12.97 -14.67
C TYR A 300 -1.90 -12.33 -13.40
N LEU A 301 -2.39 -11.09 -13.47
CA LEU A 301 -3.06 -10.45 -12.33
C LEU A 301 -4.24 -11.30 -11.83
N HIS A 302 -5.08 -11.80 -12.73
CA HIS A 302 -6.23 -12.61 -12.35
C HIS A 302 -5.81 -13.98 -11.76
N SER A 303 -5.00 -14.76 -12.48
CA SER A 303 -4.71 -16.16 -12.15
C SER A 303 -3.63 -16.32 -11.07
N SER A 304 -2.60 -15.49 -11.14
CA SER A 304 -1.39 -15.67 -10.32
C SER A 304 -1.42 -14.81 -9.07
N ILE A 305 -2.16 -13.71 -9.09
CA ILE A 305 -2.29 -12.79 -7.96
C ILE A 305 -3.65 -12.95 -7.28
N ILE A 306 -4.74 -12.50 -7.92
CA ILE A 306 -6.05 -12.39 -7.24
C ILE A 306 -6.64 -13.76 -6.89
N ALA A 307 -6.58 -14.74 -7.80
CA ALA A 307 -7.08 -16.08 -7.53
C ALA A 307 -6.28 -16.75 -6.39
N LYS A 308 -4.95 -16.65 -6.42
CA LYS A 308 -4.10 -17.20 -5.36
C LYS A 308 -4.30 -16.54 -4.00
N LEU A 309 -4.46 -15.22 -3.96
CA LEU A 309 -4.83 -14.52 -2.73
C LEU A 309 -6.15 -15.04 -2.16
N ARG A 310 -7.16 -15.31 -3.02
CA ARG A 310 -8.44 -15.87 -2.59
C ARG A 310 -8.33 -17.32 -2.13
N ASP A 311 -7.52 -18.14 -2.81
CA ASP A 311 -7.24 -19.53 -2.43
C ASP A 311 -6.65 -19.59 -1.00
N GLU A 312 -5.85 -18.58 -0.64
CA GLU A 312 -5.24 -18.40 0.69
C GLU A 312 -6.16 -17.68 1.70
N GLY A 313 -7.44 -17.49 1.36
CA GLY A 313 -8.44 -16.93 2.27
C GLY A 313 -8.50 -15.40 2.35
N VAL A 314 -7.75 -14.67 1.51
CA VAL A 314 -7.82 -13.21 1.44
C VAL A 314 -9.10 -12.77 0.72
N ILE A 315 -9.89 -11.93 1.38
CA ILE A 315 -11.16 -11.46 0.84
C ILE A 315 -10.94 -10.22 -0.04
N ILE A 316 -11.10 -10.40 -1.35
CA ILE A 316 -10.98 -9.33 -2.34
C ILE A 316 -12.26 -9.26 -3.16
N SER A 317 -12.91 -8.10 -3.16
CA SER A 317 -14.05 -7.84 -4.04
C SER A 317 -13.58 -7.52 -5.45
N SER A 318 -14.18 -8.18 -6.43
CA SER A 318 -13.99 -7.87 -7.85
C SER A 318 -15.24 -7.23 -8.42
N SER A 319 -15.05 -6.41 -9.44
CA SER A 319 -16.10 -5.97 -10.36
C SER A 319 -15.54 -5.69 -11.75
N ASN A 320 -16.41 -5.34 -12.69
CA ASN A 320 -16.00 -4.77 -13.97
C ASN A 320 -15.19 -3.47 -13.80
N LYS A 321 -15.26 -2.82 -12.63
CA LYS A 321 -14.49 -1.62 -12.28
C LYS A 321 -13.16 -1.95 -11.60
N GLY A 322 -12.82 -3.23 -11.43
CA GLY A 322 -11.53 -3.68 -10.89
C GLY A 322 -11.62 -4.36 -9.53
N TYR A 323 -10.66 -4.10 -8.63
CA TYR A 323 -10.47 -4.82 -7.37
C TYR A 323 -10.42 -3.89 -6.17
N LYS A 324 -10.87 -4.35 -5.00
CA LYS A 324 -10.71 -3.66 -3.72
C LYS A 324 -10.86 -4.61 -2.53
N ILE A 325 -10.42 -4.15 -1.36
CA ILE A 325 -10.84 -4.75 -0.08
C ILE A 325 -12.31 -4.39 0.16
N PRO A 326 -13.20 -5.35 0.47
CA PRO A 326 -14.61 -5.06 0.73
C PRO A 326 -14.79 -4.13 1.93
N ALA A 327 -15.65 -3.12 1.76
CA ALA A 327 -15.96 -2.14 2.80
C ALA A 327 -17.29 -2.39 3.52
N ASN A 328 -18.19 -3.15 2.88
CA ASN A 328 -19.55 -3.38 3.36
C ASN A 328 -20.13 -4.70 2.79
N LEU A 329 -21.30 -5.09 3.27
CA LEU A 329 -22.03 -6.26 2.82
C LEU A 329 -22.40 -6.20 1.34
N LYS A 330 -22.68 -4.99 0.82
CA LYS A 330 -22.98 -4.79 -0.60
C LYS A 330 -21.82 -5.22 -1.50
N ASP A 331 -20.57 -4.97 -1.10
CA ASP A 331 -19.39 -5.41 -1.87
C ASP A 331 -19.29 -6.94 -1.93
N ILE A 332 -19.58 -7.62 -0.82
CA ILE A 332 -19.63 -9.09 -0.75
C ILE A 332 -20.75 -9.62 -1.64
N ASN A 333 -21.95 -9.05 -1.54
CA ASN A 333 -23.09 -9.44 -2.37
C ASN A 333 -22.81 -9.23 -3.88
N ASN A 334 -22.16 -8.13 -4.25
CA ASN A 334 -21.74 -7.89 -5.64
C ASN A 334 -20.75 -8.94 -6.15
N PHE A 335 -19.85 -9.41 -5.28
CA PHE A 335 -18.94 -10.50 -5.61
C PHE A 335 -19.69 -11.82 -5.80
N VAL A 336 -20.61 -12.17 -4.89
CA VAL A 336 -21.48 -13.35 -5.00
C VAL A 336 -22.29 -13.32 -6.29
N GLU A 337 -22.89 -12.17 -6.63
CA GLU A 337 -23.70 -12.00 -7.83
C GLU A 337 -22.87 -12.20 -9.11
N GLN A 338 -21.63 -11.70 -9.14
CA GLN A 338 -20.73 -11.94 -10.27
C GLN A 338 -20.37 -13.41 -10.43
N VAL A 339 -20.13 -14.11 -9.32
CA VAL A 339 -19.85 -15.54 -9.34
C VAL A 339 -21.09 -16.29 -9.87
N HIS A 340 -22.28 -15.95 -9.40
CA HIS A 340 -23.55 -16.52 -9.87
C HIS A 340 -23.74 -16.30 -11.38
N CYS A 341 -23.58 -15.06 -11.85
CA CYS A 341 -23.68 -14.68 -13.27
C CYS A 341 -22.66 -15.37 -14.19
N ARG A 342 -21.54 -15.89 -13.65
CA ARG A 342 -20.55 -16.67 -14.41
C ARG A 342 -20.84 -18.16 -14.38
N ILE A 343 -21.09 -18.72 -13.19
CA ILE A 343 -21.28 -20.16 -12.99
C ILE A 343 -22.60 -20.63 -13.61
N SER A 344 -23.71 -19.94 -13.38
CA SER A 344 -25.03 -20.39 -13.87
C SER A 344 -25.06 -20.54 -15.41
N PRO A 345 -24.59 -19.55 -16.21
CA PRO A 345 -24.52 -19.72 -17.66
C PRO A 345 -23.54 -20.80 -18.11
N MET A 346 -22.40 -20.99 -17.42
CA MET A 346 -21.45 -22.06 -17.76
C MET A 346 -22.06 -23.45 -17.55
N LEU A 347 -22.76 -23.66 -16.42
CA LEU A 347 -23.47 -24.91 -16.16
C LEU A 347 -24.60 -25.15 -17.17
N SER A 348 -25.37 -24.11 -17.53
CA SER A 348 -26.42 -24.23 -18.56
C SER A 348 -25.86 -24.54 -19.96
N ARG A 349 -24.69 -23.97 -20.32
CA ARG A 349 -24.01 -24.29 -21.59
C ARG A 349 -23.51 -25.74 -21.61
N LEU A 350 -22.92 -26.19 -20.51
CA LEU A 350 -22.46 -27.58 -20.36
C LEU A 350 -23.63 -28.56 -20.45
N ASP A 351 -24.75 -28.28 -19.76
CA ASP A 351 -25.97 -29.09 -19.80
C ASP A 351 -26.53 -29.20 -21.21
N ARG A 352 -26.59 -28.08 -21.96
CA ARG A 352 -27.06 -28.07 -23.35
C ARG A 352 -26.16 -28.92 -24.25
N ALA A 353 -24.84 -28.78 -24.13
CA ALA A 353 -23.88 -29.58 -24.89
C ALA A 353 -24.02 -31.08 -24.55
N TYR A 354 -24.11 -31.41 -23.26
CA TYR A 354 -24.31 -32.76 -22.75
C TYR A 354 -25.58 -33.41 -23.32
N ARG A 355 -26.73 -32.74 -23.21
CA ARG A 355 -28.01 -33.24 -23.73
C ARG A 355 -28.01 -33.40 -25.24
N ASN A 356 -27.44 -32.44 -25.98
CA ASN A 356 -27.40 -32.50 -27.44
C ASN A 356 -26.55 -33.66 -27.94
N LEU A 357 -25.37 -33.89 -27.35
CA LEU A 357 -24.51 -35.03 -27.72
C LEU A 357 -25.20 -36.35 -27.42
N LYS A 358 -25.76 -36.48 -26.21
CA LYS A 358 -26.47 -37.69 -25.79
C LYS A 358 -27.68 -38.00 -26.67
N LEU A 359 -28.45 -36.98 -27.06
CA LEU A 359 -29.57 -37.14 -27.98
C LEU A 359 -29.11 -37.54 -29.39
N SER A 360 -28.13 -36.82 -29.94
CA SER A 360 -27.66 -37.02 -31.32
C SER A 360 -26.95 -38.37 -31.51
N SER A 361 -26.26 -38.84 -30.47
CA SER A 361 -25.59 -40.14 -30.47
C SER A 361 -26.48 -41.28 -29.97
N LYS A 362 -27.80 -41.07 -29.80
CA LYS A 362 -28.71 -42.09 -29.23
C LYS A 362 -28.19 -42.73 -27.92
N ASN A 363 -27.64 -41.91 -27.02
CA ASN A 363 -27.01 -42.26 -25.75
C ASN A 363 -25.64 -42.95 -25.81
N GLU A 364 -25.02 -43.10 -26.98
CA GLU A 364 -23.68 -43.72 -27.10
C GLU A 364 -22.54 -42.84 -26.53
N ILE A 365 -22.64 -41.52 -26.66
CA ILE A 365 -21.64 -40.55 -26.19
C ILE A 365 -22.13 -39.93 -24.89
N ASP A 366 -21.44 -40.26 -23.78
CA ASP A 366 -21.64 -39.64 -22.48
C ASP A 366 -20.35 -38.96 -22.00
N ILE A 367 -20.25 -37.65 -22.26
CA ILE A 367 -19.08 -36.82 -21.92
C ILE A 367 -18.89 -36.58 -20.41
N LEU A 368 -19.86 -36.94 -19.57
CA LEU A 368 -19.82 -36.77 -18.11
C LEU A 368 -19.82 -38.11 -17.37
N ARG A 369 -19.57 -39.24 -18.07
CA ARG A 369 -19.58 -40.59 -17.49
C ARG A 369 -18.51 -40.81 -16.43
N ASP A 370 -17.33 -40.21 -16.62
CA ASP A 370 -16.20 -40.32 -15.71
C ASP A 370 -16.58 -39.86 -14.29
N GLU A 371 -16.22 -40.64 -13.27
CA GLU A 371 -16.53 -40.36 -11.87
C GLU A 371 -16.04 -38.96 -11.43
N ARG A 372 -14.93 -38.50 -12.02
CA ARG A 372 -14.36 -37.17 -11.76
C ARG A 372 -15.32 -36.03 -12.08
N TYR A 373 -16.32 -36.25 -12.95
CA TYR A 373 -17.28 -35.21 -13.37
C TYR A 373 -18.66 -35.32 -12.71
N GLN A 374 -18.87 -36.27 -11.78
CA GLN A 374 -20.17 -36.48 -11.12
C GLN A 374 -20.65 -35.25 -10.33
N TYR A 375 -19.73 -34.44 -9.81
CA TYR A 375 -20.09 -33.19 -9.13
C TYR A 375 -20.72 -32.16 -10.08
N LEU A 376 -20.31 -32.14 -11.36
CA LEU A 376 -20.91 -31.25 -12.37
C LEU A 376 -22.35 -31.65 -12.67
N ILE A 377 -22.66 -32.94 -12.70
CA ILE A 377 -24.05 -33.42 -12.87
C ILE A 377 -24.94 -32.95 -11.72
N LYS A 378 -24.44 -33.04 -10.48
CA LYS A 378 -25.16 -32.52 -9.30
C LYS A 378 -25.37 -31.01 -9.40
N ALA A 379 -24.34 -30.26 -9.80
CA ALA A 379 -24.42 -28.81 -9.96
C ALA A 379 -25.41 -28.38 -11.06
N ILE A 380 -25.42 -29.07 -12.20
CA ILE A 380 -26.37 -28.83 -13.30
C ILE A 380 -27.81 -29.05 -12.82
N LYS A 381 -28.07 -30.14 -12.10
CA LYS A 381 -29.40 -30.43 -11.55
C LYS A 381 -29.88 -29.35 -10.59
N ALA A 382 -29.01 -28.85 -9.71
CA ALA A 382 -29.34 -27.76 -8.80
C ALA A 382 -29.63 -26.45 -9.56
N ASN A 383 -28.77 -26.07 -10.51
CA ASN A 383 -28.91 -24.85 -11.31
C ASN A 383 -30.19 -24.82 -12.17
N ASN A 384 -30.69 -25.98 -12.60
CA ASN A 384 -31.93 -26.07 -13.36
C ASN A 384 -33.19 -26.01 -12.49
N LYS A 385 -33.11 -26.36 -11.20
CA LYS A 385 -34.23 -26.24 -10.25
C LYS A 385 -34.52 -24.79 -9.87
N GLU A 386 -33.51 -23.91 -9.89
CA GLU A 386 -33.70 -22.47 -9.62
C GLU A 386 -34.33 -21.71 -10.80
N LYS A 387 -34.37 -22.30 -12.00
CA LYS A 387 -34.95 -21.70 -13.22
C LYS A 387 -36.37 -22.19 -13.54
N ALA A 388 -36.85 -23.19 -12.81
CA ALA A 388 -38.21 -23.74 -12.91
C ALA A 388 -39.04 -23.18 -11.75
#